data_AF-A0AAY3ZYX4-F1
#
_entry.id   AF-A0AAY3ZYX4-F1
#
_cell.length_a   1.000
_cell.length_b   1.000
_cell.length_c   1.000
_cell.angle_alpha   90.00
_cell.angle_beta   90.00
_cell.angle_gamma   90.00
#
_symmetry.space_group_name_H-M   'P 1'
#
loop_
_entity.id
_entity.type
_entity.pdbx_description
1 polymer ?
#
loop_
_entity_poly.entity_id
_entity_poly.type
_entity_poly.pdbx_seq_one_letter_code
_entity_poly.pdbx_strand_id
1 'polypeptide(L)'
;LVQLPCVPLRAIKQLNSQDILRGDTLENLTQVRTALDYLEHIKMVFEEHRGCLSQYQTGDRQVKPWAFPTKMVFAELDRFVQRLQTVERILQTVVELKRLKKMEFSGVKGRTHTQIAQLLHQDFTETFSVFCEKTSDCLDVSNKDFEVDACCFLQKVENAERSLGAVFEQAFNLASGLEQAFKVLEMFGTLLARPMVACKAREKYPILIRMFSAEMDTCLQLFRERMQLEEQPGYAAVSKNMPAVSGGLKWAQQLQERIHISFNNFRFVSDPCMEAGEAKETFQKYEEIENLLKR
;
A
#
# COMPACT_ATOMS: atom_id res chain seq x y z
N LEU A 1 23.46 19.90 -35.15
CA LEU A 1 23.16 19.55 -33.74
C LEU A 1 21.80 20.12 -33.43
N VAL A 2 20.75 19.29 -33.51
CA VAL A 2 19.39 19.70 -33.18
C VAL A 2 19.38 19.96 -31.68
N GLN A 3 19.37 21.24 -31.28
CA GLN A 3 19.00 21.60 -29.92
C GLN A 3 17.57 21.09 -29.73
N LEU A 4 17.42 20.01 -28.97
CA LEU A 4 16.12 19.67 -28.38
C LEU A 4 15.59 20.95 -27.73
N PRO A 5 14.38 21.41 -28.10
CA PRO A 5 13.89 22.70 -27.67
C PRO A 5 13.85 22.76 -26.14
N CYS A 6 14.03 23.96 -25.61
CA CYS A 6 14.11 24.37 -24.19
C CYS A 6 12.91 23.98 -23.29
N VAL A 7 12.16 22.95 -23.63
CA VAL A 7 10.92 22.48 -23.01
C VAL A 7 11.18 21.63 -21.75
N PRO A 8 12.20 20.73 -21.68
CA PRO A 8 12.54 20.05 -20.43
C PRO A 8 12.86 21.04 -19.30
N LEU A 9 13.46 22.18 -19.65
CA LEU A 9 13.82 23.25 -18.71
C LEU A 9 12.62 23.88 -18.01
N ARG A 10 11.39 23.77 -18.56
CA ARG A 10 10.21 24.40 -17.96
C ARG A 10 9.61 23.57 -16.82
N ALA A 11 9.56 22.25 -16.97
CA ALA A 11 9.20 21.33 -15.89
C ALA A 11 10.30 21.30 -14.81
N ILE A 12 11.56 21.33 -15.23
CA ILE A 12 12.72 21.41 -14.32
C ILE A 12 12.75 22.74 -13.56
N LYS A 13 12.34 23.87 -14.17
CA LYS A 13 12.23 25.17 -13.48
C LYS A 13 11.17 25.21 -12.37
N GLN A 14 10.17 24.34 -12.42
CA GLN A 14 9.17 24.23 -11.35
C GLN A 14 9.69 23.42 -10.16
N LEU A 15 10.67 22.53 -10.39
CA LEU A 15 11.32 21.77 -9.34
C LEU A 15 12.44 22.61 -8.71
N ASN A 16 12.19 23.16 -7.53
CA ASN A 16 13.22 23.85 -6.77
C ASN A 16 14.18 22.81 -6.15
N SER A 17 15.39 22.67 -6.69
CA SER A 17 16.35 21.64 -6.27
C SER A 17 16.81 21.77 -4.82
N GLN A 18 16.75 22.97 -4.24
CA GLN A 18 17.15 23.25 -2.85
C GLN A 18 16.08 22.87 -1.83
N ASP A 19 14.81 22.91 -2.25
CA ASP A 19 13.67 22.70 -1.36
C ASP A 19 12.92 21.41 -1.63
N ILE A 20 13.23 20.64 -2.68
CA ILE A 20 12.44 19.45 -3.03
C ILE A 20 12.44 18.34 -1.96
N LEU A 21 13.50 18.24 -1.17
CA LEU A 21 13.59 17.33 -0.02
C LEU A 21 13.17 18.02 1.29
N ARG A 22 12.91 19.33 1.27
CA ARG A 22 12.56 20.17 2.43
C ARG A 22 11.09 20.62 2.30
N GLY A 23 10.47 21.07 3.39
CA GLY A 23 9.07 21.52 3.33
C GLY A 23 8.03 20.40 3.21
N ASP A 24 7.00 20.60 2.39
CA ASP A 24 5.88 19.67 2.25
C ASP A 24 6.22 18.50 1.32
N THR A 25 6.55 17.36 1.95
CA THR A 25 6.90 16.12 1.25
C THR A 25 5.81 15.61 0.31
N LEU A 26 4.52 15.82 0.63
CA LEU A 26 3.42 15.31 -0.20
C LEU A 26 3.24 16.17 -1.45
N GLU A 27 3.32 17.48 -1.30
CA GLU A 27 3.32 18.41 -2.43
C GLU A 27 4.51 18.16 -3.34
N ASN A 28 5.72 18.08 -2.77
CA ASN A 28 6.95 17.84 -3.53
C ASN A 28 6.90 16.49 -4.27
N LEU A 29 6.37 15.44 -3.64
CA LEU A 29 6.18 14.13 -4.28
C LEU A 29 5.24 14.23 -5.49
N THR A 30 4.15 14.99 -5.36
CA THR A 30 3.19 15.21 -6.44
C THR A 30 3.83 15.98 -7.61
N GLN A 31 4.63 17.00 -7.30
CA GLN A 31 5.40 17.75 -8.31
C GLN A 31 6.42 16.85 -9.02
N VAL A 32 7.16 16.01 -8.29
CA VAL A 32 8.12 15.05 -8.87
C VAL A 32 7.43 14.07 -9.80
N ARG A 33 6.29 13.50 -9.40
CA ARG A 33 5.50 12.58 -10.25
C ARG A 33 5.01 13.25 -11.51
N THR A 34 4.46 14.46 -11.38
CA THR A 34 4.01 15.24 -12.54
C THR A 34 5.17 15.53 -13.50
N ALA A 35 6.35 15.83 -12.98
CA ALA A 35 7.54 16.03 -13.80
C ALA A 35 7.98 14.72 -14.49
N LEU A 36 7.98 13.59 -13.78
CA LEU A 36 8.28 12.28 -14.36
C LEU A 36 7.32 11.92 -15.50
N ASP A 37 6.01 12.04 -15.27
CA ASP A 37 4.96 11.79 -16.27
C ASP A 37 5.17 12.66 -17.52
N TYR A 38 5.51 13.93 -17.32
CA TYR A 38 5.79 14.86 -18.42
C TYR A 38 7.04 14.46 -19.23
N LEU A 39 8.12 14.04 -18.55
CA LEU A 39 9.35 13.61 -19.21
C LEU A 39 9.15 12.29 -19.98
N GLU A 40 8.35 11.38 -19.44
CA GLU A 40 7.93 10.15 -20.12
C GLU A 40 7.06 10.47 -21.34
N HIS A 41 6.12 11.40 -21.22
CA HIS A 41 5.28 11.85 -22.33
C HIS A 41 6.12 12.45 -23.46
N ILE A 42 7.15 13.26 -23.16
CA ILE A 42 8.07 13.78 -24.18
C ILE A 42 8.76 12.64 -24.96
N LYS A 43 9.22 11.59 -24.26
CA LYS A 43 9.86 10.44 -24.91
C LYS A 43 8.85 9.70 -25.80
N MET A 44 7.64 9.50 -25.30
CA MET A 44 6.57 8.85 -26.06
C MET A 44 6.24 9.61 -27.35
N VAL A 45 6.01 10.93 -27.26
CA VAL A 45 5.70 11.80 -28.41
C VAL A 45 6.86 11.82 -29.41
N PHE A 46 8.11 11.84 -28.92
CA PHE A 46 9.27 11.76 -29.80
C PHE A 46 9.31 10.46 -30.61
N GLU A 47 9.10 9.31 -29.97
CA GLU A 47 9.10 8.01 -30.66
C GLU A 47 7.89 7.86 -31.60
N GLU A 48 6.73 8.42 -31.24
CA GLU A 48 5.56 8.49 -32.12
C GLU A 48 5.85 9.29 -33.40
N HIS A 49 6.37 10.51 -33.28
CA HIS A 49 6.74 11.32 -34.44
C HIS A 49 7.84 10.67 -35.28
N ARG A 50 8.79 9.98 -34.64
CA ARG A 50 9.82 9.22 -35.35
C ARG A 50 9.22 8.07 -36.16
N GLY A 51 8.25 7.34 -35.60
CA GLY A 51 7.52 6.27 -36.29
C GLY A 51 6.69 6.77 -37.47
N CYS A 52 6.15 7.99 -37.37
CA CYS A 52 5.28 8.61 -38.36
C CYS A 52 6.02 9.52 -39.38
N LEU A 53 7.35 9.46 -39.47
CA LEU A 53 8.13 10.32 -40.39
C LEU A 53 7.72 10.18 -41.87
N SER A 54 7.22 9.01 -42.27
CA SER A 54 6.70 8.76 -43.62
C SER A 54 5.47 9.62 -43.96
N GLN A 55 4.66 10.01 -42.97
CA GLN A 55 3.47 10.83 -43.16
C GLN A 55 3.78 12.27 -43.61
N TYR A 56 5.01 12.73 -43.38
CA TYR A 56 5.48 14.05 -43.81
C TYR A 56 6.07 14.05 -45.22
N GLN A 57 6.14 12.91 -45.90
CA GLN A 57 6.57 12.83 -47.29
C GLN A 57 5.51 13.48 -48.20
N THR A 58 5.92 14.49 -48.98
CA THR A 58 5.02 15.21 -49.90
C THR A 58 5.59 15.20 -51.31
N GLY A 59 4.86 14.60 -52.25
CA GLY A 59 5.31 14.44 -53.64
C GLY A 59 6.63 13.66 -53.73
N ASP A 60 7.59 14.19 -54.50
CA ASP A 60 8.93 13.61 -54.68
C ASP A 60 9.92 13.92 -53.53
N ARG A 61 9.52 14.66 -52.49
CA ARG A 61 10.40 14.92 -51.34
C ARG A 61 10.41 13.74 -50.38
N GLN A 62 11.46 12.91 -50.50
CA GLN A 62 11.74 11.88 -49.50
C GLN A 62 12.23 12.50 -48.18
N VAL A 63 11.47 12.27 -47.11
CA VAL A 63 11.89 12.56 -45.73
C VAL A 63 12.86 11.48 -45.29
N LYS A 64 14.08 11.87 -44.94
CA LYS A 64 15.10 10.95 -44.43
C LYS A 64 14.71 10.46 -43.03
N PRO A 65 14.72 9.13 -42.78
CA PRO A 65 14.51 8.59 -41.44
C PRO A 65 15.56 9.13 -40.45
N TRP A 66 15.16 9.31 -39.19
CA TRP A 66 16.08 9.64 -38.11
C TRP A 66 16.97 8.43 -37.77
N ALA A 67 18.14 8.38 -38.40
CA ALA A 67 19.09 7.26 -38.33
C ALA A 67 20.03 7.28 -37.10
N PHE A 68 19.85 8.22 -36.17
CA PHE A 68 20.65 8.25 -34.95
C PHE A 68 20.09 7.31 -33.86
N PRO A 69 20.94 6.74 -32.98
CA PRO A 69 20.46 5.96 -31.84
C PRO A 69 19.68 6.83 -30.85
N THR A 70 18.47 6.42 -30.46
CA THR A 70 17.64 7.09 -29.43
C THR A 70 18.43 7.34 -28.13
N LYS A 71 19.25 6.36 -27.74
CA LYS A 71 20.11 6.42 -26.55
C LYS A 71 21.08 7.60 -26.55
N MET A 72 21.51 8.08 -27.72
CA MET A 72 22.39 9.26 -27.80
C MET A 72 21.62 10.58 -27.65
N VAL A 73 20.32 10.59 -27.97
CA VAL A 73 19.47 11.79 -27.87
C VAL A 73 18.97 12.01 -26.45
N PHE A 74 18.67 10.92 -25.73
CA PHE A 74 18.10 11.00 -24.40
C PHE A 74 19.06 10.67 -23.26
N ALA A 75 20.36 10.43 -23.51
CA ALA A 75 21.30 10.04 -22.46
C ALA A 75 21.24 10.93 -21.20
N GLU A 76 21.27 12.25 -21.37
CA GLU A 76 21.19 13.19 -20.23
C GLU A 76 19.80 13.24 -19.59
N LEU A 77 18.74 13.14 -20.41
CA LEU A 77 17.36 13.06 -19.92
C LEU A 77 17.13 11.78 -19.11
N ASP A 78 17.65 10.65 -19.58
CA ASP A 78 17.55 9.34 -18.91
C ASP A 78 18.23 9.39 -17.55
N ARG A 79 19.43 9.98 -17.45
CA ARG A 79 20.12 10.17 -16.17
C ARG A 79 19.33 11.07 -15.22
N PHE A 80 18.75 12.15 -15.74
CA PHE A 80 17.91 13.05 -14.93
C PHE A 80 16.63 12.35 -14.45
N VAL A 81 15.97 11.56 -15.31
CA VAL A 81 14.79 10.76 -14.94
C VAL A 81 15.16 9.74 -13.85
N GLN A 82 16.29 9.04 -13.98
CA GLN A 82 16.77 8.13 -12.94
C GLN A 82 16.99 8.86 -11.60
N ARG A 83 17.57 10.06 -11.64
CA ARG A 83 17.74 10.89 -10.43
C ARG A 83 16.39 11.26 -9.81
N LEU A 84 15.43 11.71 -10.61
CA LEU A 84 14.08 12.04 -10.14
C LEU A 84 13.34 10.82 -9.56
N GLN A 85 13.49 9.64 -10.16
CA GLN A 85 12.93 8.39 -9.61
C GLN A 85 13.53 8.05 -8.24
N THR A 86 14.84 8.28 -8.03
CA THR A 86 15.45 8.13 -6.70
C THR A 86 14.86 9.12 -5.70
N VAL A 87 14.68 10.38 -6.09
CA VAL A 87 14.04 11.41 -5.25
C VAL A 87 12.58 11.04 -4.94
N GLU A 88 11.81 10.60 -5.94
CA GLU A 88 10.44 10.13 -5.77
C GLU A 88 10.37 8.99 -4.74
N ARG A 89 11.24 7.99 -4.86
CA ARG A 89 11.32 6.86 -3.92
C ARG A 89 11.61 7.31 -2.49
N ILE A 90 12.50 8.30 -2.32
CA ILE A 90 12.81 8.88 -1.01
C ILE A 90 11.58 9.61 -0.45
N LEU A 91 10.96 10.49 -1.24
CA LEU A 91 9.78 11.25 -0.81
C LEU A 91 8.60 10.33 -0.47
N GLN A 92 8.32 9.31 -1.29
CA GLN A 92 7.30 8.29 -1.02
C GLN A 92 7.58 7.58 0.31
N THR A 93 8.82 7.16 0.54
CA THR A 93 9.25 6.53 1.79
C THR A 93 9.02 7.45 3.00
N VAL A 94 9.32 8.74 2.86
CA VAL A 94 9.11 9.73 3.93
C VAL A 94 7.63 9.92 4.23
N VAL A 95 6.78 10.02 3.20
CA VAL A 95 5.32 10.12 3.38
C VAL A 95 4.78 8.90 4.14
N GLU A 96 5.23 7.70 3.77
CA GLU A 96 4.80 6.45 4.41
C GLU A 96 5.28 6.35 5.86
N LEU A 97 6.56 6.60 6.13
CA LEU A 97 7.14 6.45 7.48
C LEU A 97 6.78 7.60 8.43
N LYS A 98 6.32 8.75 7.92
CA LYS A 98 5.69 9.80 8.76
C LYS A 98 4.42 9.30 9.46
N ARG A 99 3.75 8.26 8.95
CA ARG A 99 2.58 7.65 9.60
C ARG A 99 2.91 7.00 10.94
N LEU A 100 4.15 6.53 11.14
CA LEU A 100 4.60 5.90 12.38
C LEU A 100 4.38 6.78 13.61
N LYS A 101 4.44 8.12 13.45
CA LYS A 101 4.19 9.08 14.52
C LYS A 101 2.84 8.89 15.21
N LYS A 102 1.82 8.53 14.43
CA LYS A 102 0.43 8.37 14.91
C LYS A 102 0.07 6.90 15.18
N MET A 103 1.04 6.00 15.08
CA MET A 103 0.79 4.58 15.25
C MET A 103 0.72 4.23 16.73
N GLU A 104 -0.44 3.75 17.17
CA GLU A 104 -0.68 3.38 18.56
C GLU A 104 -1.23 1.96 18.63
N PHE A 105 -0.48 1.08 19.29
CA PHE A 105 -0.89 -0.28 19.53
C PHE A 105 -1.70 -0.36 20.83
N SER A 106 -2.90 -0.93 20.71
CA SER A 106 -3.73 -1.32 21.85
C SER A 106 -3.50 -2.79 22.22
N GLY A 107 -3.66 -3.15 23.50
CA GLY A 107 -3.54 -4.53 23.99
C GLY A 107 -2.39 -4.75 24.99
N VAL A 108 -2.17 -6.02 25.38
CA VAL A 108 -1.29 -6.40 26.51
C VAL A 108 0.16 -5.90 26.34
N LYS A 109 0.70 -6.00 25.11
CA LYS A 109 2.02 -5.45 24.76
C LYS A 109 1.94 -4.17 23.93
N GLY A 110 0.76 -3.55 23.86
CA GLY A 110 0.52 -2.38 23.03
C GLY A 110 1.47 -1.23 23.36
N ARG A 111 1.64 -0.91 24.65
CA ARG A 111 2.58 0.14 25.10
C ARG A 111 4.00 -0.07 24.59
N THR A 112 4.51 -1.29 24.66
CA THR A 112 5.87 -1.63 24.19
C THR A 112 6.00 -1.46 22.67
N HIS A 113 5.02 -1.94 21.90
CA HIS A 113 5.03 -1.78 20.44
C HIS A 113 4.87 -0.33 20.01
N THR A 114 4.04 0.46 20.69
CA THR A 114 3.92 1.91 20.47
C THR A 114 5.23 2.62 20.76
N GLN A 115 5.92 2.28 21.85
CA GLN A 115 7.24 2.84 22.17
C GLN A 115 8.27 2.52 21.08
N ILE A 116 8.29 1.27 20.58
CA ILE A 116 9.18 0.89 19.47
C ILE A 116 8.86 1.71 18.21
N ALA A 117 7.58 1.86 17.86
CA ALA A 117 7.18 2.66 16.69
C ALA A 117 7.57 4.14 16.83
N GLN A 118 7.45 4.71 18.04
CA GLN A 118 7.87 6.07 18.33
C GLN A 118 9.39 6.27 18.22
N LEU A 119 10.18 5.32 18.75
CA LEU A 119 11.64 5.33 18.62
C LEU A 119 12.07 5.22 17.15
N LEU A 120 11.48 4.28 16.41
CA LEU A 120 11.74 4.15 14.97
C LEU A 120 11.38 5.41 14.18
N HIS A 121 10.28 6.09 14.55
CA HIS A 121 9.91 7.37 13.94
C HIS A 121 10.92 8.48 14.25
N GLN A 122 11.42 8.54 15.50
CA GLN A 122 12.43 9.51 15.90
C GLN A 122 13.74 9.29 15.14
N ASP A 123 14.27 8.05 15.15
CA ASP A 123 15.50 7.66 14.46
C ASP A 123 15.40 7.93 12.94
N PHE A 124 14.24 7.63 12.35
CA PHE A 124 13.96 7.92 10.95
C PHE A 124 14.00 9.43 10.67
N THR A 125 13.33 10.23 11.50
CA THR A 125 13.24 11.68 11.31
C THR A 125 14.61 12.34 11.43
N GLU A 126 15.43 11.92 12.39
CA GLU A 126 16.82 12.39 12.52
C GLU A 126 17.65 11.98 11.31
N THR A 127 17.57 10.72 10.90
CA THR A 127 18.29 10.21 9.72
C THR A 127 17.90 10.97 8.44
N PHE A 128 16.62 11.29 8.27
CA PHE A 128 16.13 12.08 7.15
C PHE A 128 16.60 13.53 7.22
N SER A 129 16.61 14.16 8.40
CA SER A 129 17.12 15.52 8.58
C SER A 129 18.59 15.63 8.17
N VAL A 130 19.43 14.72 8.66
CA VAL A 130 20.87 14.67 8.31
C VAL A 130 21.05 14.45 6.80
N PHE A 131 20.22 13.59 6.19
CA PHE A 131 20.24 13.37 4.75
C PHE A 131 19.91 14.66 3.97
N CYS A 132 18.87 15.40 4.36
CA CYS A 132 18.46 16.65 3.71
C CYS A 132 19.48 17.79 3.88
N GLU A 133 20.20 17.83 5.00
CA GLU A 133 21.29 18.79 5.21
C GLU A 133 22.46 18.51 4.27
N LYS A 134 22.84 17.23 4.13
CA LYS A 134 23.94 16.80 3.27
C LYS A 134 23.63 16.97 1.77
N THR A 135 22.37 16.79 1.37
CA THR A 135 21.95 16.75 -0.05
C THR A 135 21.31 18.05 -0.53
N SER A 136 21.99 19.18 -0.32
CA SER A 136 21.45 20.52 -0.62
C SER A 136 21.17 20.80 -2.11
N ASP A 137 21.74 20.02 -3.04
CA ASP A 137 21.36 20.03 -4.47
C ASP A 137 21.21 18.60 -5.00
N CYS A 138 20.08 17.97 -4.66
CA CYS A 138 19.81 16.57 -5.01
C CYS A 138 19.51 16.34 -6.50
N LEU A 139 19.15 17.40 -7.25
CA LEU A 139 18.79 17.30 -8.68
C LEU A 139 20.00 17.44 -9.61
N ASP A 140 21.17 17.83 -9.10
CA ASP A 140 22.40 17.83 -9.89
C ASP A 140 22.84 16.39 -10.23
N VAL A 141 22.74 16.07 -11.51
CA VAL A 141 23.14 14.77 -12.09
C VAL A 141 24.66 14.58 -12.06
N SER A 142 25.43 15.67 -11.98
CA SER A 142 26.90 15.64 -11.88
C SER A 142 27.36 15.22 -10.50
N ASN A 143 26.54 15.46 -9.47
CA ASN A 143 26.79 15.07 -8.10
C ASN A 143 26.61 13.55 -7.93
N LYS A 144 27.74 12.84 -7.88
CA LYS A 144 27.80 11.40 -7.66
C LYS A 144 27.63 11.01 -6.18
N ASP A 145 27.92 11.92 -5.26
CA ASP A 145 27.83 11.65 -3.82
C ASP A 145 26.38 11.44 -3.38
N PHE A 146 25.43 12.09 -4.07
CA PHE A 146 24.00 11.91 -3.82
C PHE A 146 23.58 10.43 -3.91
N GLU A 147 24.04 9.66 -4.90
CA GLU A 147 23.62 8.26 -5.03
C GLU A 147 24.13 7.41 -3.86
N VAL A 148 25.35 7.71 -3.38
CA VAL A 148 25.94 7.04 -2.21
C VAL A 148 25.13 7.38 -0.95
N ASP A 149 24.78 8.65 -0.77
CA ASP A 149 24.00 9.13 0.37
C ASP A 149 22.57 8.60 0.35
N ALA A 150 21.93 8.60 -0.81
CA ALA A 150 20.60 8.05 -1.00
C ALA A 150 20.59 6.55 -0.73
N CYS A 151 21.60 5.81 -1.19
CA CYS A 151 21.75 4.39 -0.89
C CYS A 151 21.92 4.14 0.61
N CYS A 152 22.81 4.87 1.28
CA CYS A 152 23.00 4.78 2.73
C CYS A 152 21.71 5.09 3.50
N PHE A 153 20.97 6.12 3.09
CA PHE A 153 19.68 6.48 3.68
C PHE A 153 18.65 5.35 3.52
N LEU A 154 18.50 4.82 2.31
CA LEU A 154 17.55 3.73 2.03
C LEU A 154 17.90 2.42 2.73
N GLN A 155 19.19 2.14 2.95
CA GLN A 155 19.62 1.01 3.77
C GLN A 155 19.21 1.17 5.24
N LYS A 156 19.34 2.37 5.80
CA LYS A 156 18.85 2.65 7.16
C LYS A 156 17.33 2.51 7.26
N VAL A 157 16.60 2.99 6.25
CA VAL A 157 15.16 2.80 6.11
C VAL A 157 14.81 1.31 6.08
N GLU A 158 15.50 0.51 5.28
CA GLU A 158 15.25 -0.93 5.19
C GLU A 158 15.48 -1.63 6.54
N ASN A 159 16.50 -1.23 7.29
CA ASN A 159 16.72 -1.72 8.66
C ASN A 159 15.54 -1.39 9.59
N ALA A 160 15.02 -0.16 9.53
CA ALA A 160 13.84 0.25 10.30
C ALA A 160 12.60 -0.55 9.90
N GLU A 161 12.42 -0.84 8.61
CA GLU A 161 11.31 -1.66 8.13
C GLU A 161 11.40 -3.12 8.56
N ARG A 162 12.60 -3.68 8.67
CA ARG A 162 12.77 -5.03 9.26
C ARG A 162 12.32 -5.04 10.73
N SER A 163 12.63 -3.99 11.49
CA SER A 163 12.13 -3.82 12.86
C SER A 163 10.60 -3.68 12.89
N LEU A 164 10.00 -2.91 11.98
CA LEU A 164 8.54 -2.82 11.84
C LEU A 164 7.90 -4.15 11.46
N GLY A 165 8.51 -4.91 10.56
CA GLY A 165 8.06 -6.25 10.18
C GLY A 165 8.06 -7.22 11.37
N ALA A 166 9.08 -7.14 12.23
CA ALA A 166 9.12 -7.92 13.47
C ALA A 166 8.03 -7.49 14.46
N VAL A 167 7.75 -6.19 14.58
CA VAL A 167 6.64 -5.67 15.40
C VAL A 167 5.30 -6.15 14.86
N PHE A 168 5.09 -6.09 13.53
CA PHE A 168 3.89 -6.62 12.88
C PHE A 168 3.70 -8.10 13.21
N GLU A 169 4.73 -8.91 12.99
CA GLU A 169 4.69 -10.34 13.25
C GLU A 169 4.33 -10.64 14.72
N GLN A 170 4.95 -9.94 15.67
CA GLN A 170 4.64 -10.11 17.09
C GLN A 170 3.21 -9.67 17.43
N ALA A 171 2.77 -8.52 16.92
CA ALA A 171 1.42 -8.01 17.14
C ALA A 171 0.36 -8.97 16.58
N PHE A 172 0.58 -9.50 15.37
CA PHE A 172 -0.33 -10.46 14.75
C PHE A 172 -0.40 -11.77 15.55
N ASN A 173 0.75 -12.32 15.97
CA ASN A 173 0.79 -13.56 16.76
C ASN A 173 0.13 -13.41 18.15
N LEU A 174 0.01 -12.19 18.69
CA LEU A 174 -0.66 -11.90 19.95
C LEU A 174 -2.17 -11.65 19.81
N ALA A 175 -2.69 -11.56 18.58
CA ALA A 175 -4.11 -11.38 18.35
C ALA A 175 -4.89 -12.58 18.88
N SER A 176 -5.86 -12.36 19.78
CA SER A 176 -6.63 -13.43 20.40
C SER A 176 -7.76 -13.97 19.50
N GLY A 177 -7.95 -13.42 18.31
CA GLY A 177 -9.02 -13.78 17.40
C GLY A 177 -9.02 -12.94 16.12
N LEU A 178 -9.95 -13.24 15.21
CA LEU A 178 -10.03 -12.66 13.87
C LEU A 178 -10.16 -11.13 13.88
N GLU A 179 -11.02 -10.60 14.75
CA GLU A 179 -11.24 -9.15 14.85
C GLU A 179 -9.96 -8.40 15.23
N GLN A 180 -9.19 -8.93 16.20
CA GLN A 180 -7.92 -8.33 16.60
C GLN A 180 -6.85 -8.46 15.51
N ALA A 181 -6.83 -9.57 14.78
CA ALA A 181 -5.93 -9.73 13.64
C ALA A 181 -6.22 -8.66 12.57
N PHE A 182 -7.49 -8.41 12.23
CA PHE A 182 -7.85 -7.33 11.31
C PHE A 182 -7.47 -5.94 11.83
N LYS A 183 -7.67 -5.67 13.12
CA LYS A 183 -7.21 -4.42 13.73
C LYS A 183 -5.69 -4.23 13.58
N VAL A 184 -4.90 -5.30 13.72
CA VAL A 184 -3.44 -5.24 13.47
C VAL A 184 -3.15 -4.89 12.01
N LEU A 185 -3.84 -5.51 11.04
CA LEU A 185 -3.68 -5.18 9.63
C LEU A 185 -4.05 -3.71 9.35
N GLU A 186 -5.17 -3.24 9.89
CA GLU A 186 -5.66 -1.87 9.74
C GLU A 186 -4.67 -0.85 10.32
N MET A 187 -4.10 -1.12 11.49
CA MET A 187 -3.08 -0.26 12.12
C MET A 187 -1.85 -0.06 11.23
N PHE A 188 -1.39 -1.12 10.54
CA PHE A 188 -0.27 -1.00 9.60
C PHE A 188 -0.69 -0.38 8.27
N GLY A 189 -1.90 -0.64 7.78
CA GLY A 189 -2.46 0.00 6.59
C GLY A 189 -1.52 -0.09 5.38
N THR A 190 -1.10 1.06 4.84
CA THR A 190 -0.19 1.10 3.66
C THR A 190 1.22 0.62 3.98
N LEU A 191 1.63 0.53 5.25
CA LEU A 191 2.91 -0.05 5.63
C LEU A 191 2.99 -1.54 5.28
N LEU A 192 1.85 -2.22 5.13
CA LEU A 192 1.80 -3.62 4.66
C LEU A 192 2.30 -3.78 3.22
N ALA A 193 2.33 -2.71 2.42
CA ALA A 193 2.89 -2.73 1.07
C ALA A 193 4.42 -2.53 1.05
N ARG A 194 5.04 -2.10 2.17
CA ARG A 194 6.50 -1.93 2.26
C ARG A 194 7.19 -3.29 2.18
N PRO A 195 8.29 -3.45 1.42
CA PRO A 195 8.87 -4.75 1.13
C PRO A 195 9.16 -5.64 2.35
N MET A 196 9.79 -5.09 3.39
CA MET A 196 10.17 -5.90 4.56
C MET A 196 8.97 -6.27 5.44
N VAL A 197 7.96 -5.39 5.52
CA VAL A 197 6.72 -5.65 6.26
C VAL A 197 5.81 -6.59 5.48
N ALA A 198 5.69 -6.37 4.16
CA ALA A 198 4.92 -7.21 3.24
C ALA A 198 5.38 -8.67 3.27
N CYS A 199 6.70 -8.90 3.33
CA CYS A 199 7.26 -10.24 3.49
C CYS A 199 6.69 -10.94 4.74
N LYS A 200 6.67 -10.24 5.88
CA LYS A 200 6.10 -10.74 7.13
C LYS A 200 4.58 -10.86 7.10
N ALA A 201 3.88 -9.93 6.47
CA ALA A 201 2.43 -9.98 6.30
C ALA A 201 1.99 -11.18 5.47
N ARG A 202 2.70 -11.46 4.38
CA ARG A 202 2.40 -12.57 3.48
C ARG A 202 2.48 -13.94 4.16
N GLU A 203 3.42 -14.10 5.09
CA GLU A 203 3.52 -15.31 5.92
C GLU A 203 2.30 -15.51 6.85
N LYS A 204 1.57 -14.44 7.19
CA LYS A 204 0.44 -14.48 8.13
C LYS A 204 -0.92 -14.59 7.44
N TYR A 205 -1.06 -14.23 6.16
CA TYR A 205 -2.35 -14.32 5.48
C TYR A 205 -2.96 -15.73 5.43
N PRO A 206 -2.22 -16.83 5.26
CA PRO A 206 -2.81 -18.17 5.38
C PRO A 206 -3.42 -18.44 6.76
N ILE A 207 -2.81 -17.91 7.83
CA ILE A 207 -3.35 -18.02 9.19
C ILE A 207 -4.64 -17.19 9.29
N LEU A 208 -4.65 -15.98 8.72
CA LEU A 208 -5.84 -15.13 8.68
C LEU A 208 -7.02 -15.81 7.95
N ILE A 209 -6.75 -16.47 6.81
CA ILE A 209 -7.76 -17.24 6.05
C ILE A 209 -8.36 -18.34 6.95
N ARG A 210 -7.50 -19.10 7.64
CA ARG A 210 -7.95 -20.16 8.55
C ARG A 210 -8.76 -19.63 9.73
N MET A 211 -8.36 -18.49 10.31
CA MET A 211 -9.12 -17.80 11.36
C MET A 211 -10.50 -17.37 10.85
N PHE A 212 -10.57 -16.87 9.61
CA PHE A 212 -11.84 -16.49 9.00
C PHE A 212 -12.73 -17.70 8.70
N SER A 213 -12.19 -18.79 8.17
CA SER A 213 -12.95 -20.05 8.01
C SER A 213 -13.49 -20.56 9.34
N ALA A 214 -12.68 -20.58 10.41
CA ALA A 214 -13.13 -21.04 11.73
C ALA A 214 -14.24 -20.15 12.30
N GLU A 215 -14.20 -18.84 12.03
CA GLU A 215 -15.25 -17.90 12.40
C GLU A 215 -16.56 -18.18 11.63
N MET A 216 -16.48 -18.51 10.33
CA MET A 216 -17.66 -18.94 9.55
C MET A 216 -18.23 -20.26 10.07
N ASP A 217 -17.38 -21.24 10.38
CA ASP A 217 -17.79 -22.51 10.97
C ASP A 217 -18.51 -22.31 12.31
N THR A 218 -18.01 -21.39 13.14
CA THR A 218 -18.64 -20.99 14.41
C THR A 218 -20.01 -20.35 14.17
N CYS A 219 -20.12 -19.45 13.20
CA CYS A 219 -21.40 -18.79 12.85
C CYS A 219 -22.44 -19.82 12.35
N LEU A 220 -22.00 -20.78 11.53
CA LEU A 220 -22.85 -21.86 11.03
C LEU A 220 -23.31 -22.80 12.16
N GLN A 221 -22.41 -23.11 13.11
CA GLN A 221 -22.75 -23.89 14.29
C GLN A 221 -23.81 -23.17 15.15
N LEU A 222 -23.62 -21.87 15.42
CA LEU A 222 -24.60 -21.06 16.16
C LEU A 222 -25.98 -21.07 15.48
N PHE A 223 -26.00 -21.02 14.15
CA PHE A 223 -27.24 -21.15 13.39
C PHE A 223 -27.91 -22.51 13.56
N ARG A 224 -27.15 -23.60 13.40
CA ARG A 224 -27.69 -24.97 13.53
C ARG A 224 -28.19 -25.25 14.95
N GLU A 225 -27.44 -24.86 15.96
CA GLU A 225 -27.85 -24.99 17.37
C GLU A 225 -29.15 -24.23 17.63
N ARG A 226 -29.29 -23.03 17.06
CA ARG A 226 -30.52 -22.25 17.18
C ARG A 226 -31.72 -22.96 16.55
N MET A 227 -31.56 -23.47 15.32
CA MET A 227 -32.63 -24.17 14.61
C MET A 227 -33.10 -25.43 15.38
N GLN A 228 -32.16 -26.21 15.92
CA GLN A 228 -32.49 -27.40 16.72
C GLN A 228 -33.27 -27.06 17.99
N LEU A 229 -32.97 -25.93 18.62
CA LEU A 229 -33.69 -25.49 19.81
C LEU A 229 -35.11 -24.99 19.49
N GLU A 230 -35.32 -24.37 18.33
CA GLU A 230 -36.66 -23.96 17.87
C GLU A 230 -37.57 -25.15 17.51
N GLU A 231 -37.00 -26.31 17.15
CA GLU A 231 -37.75 -27.55 16.97
C GLU A 231 -38.23 -28.17 18.30
N GLN A 232 -37.66 -27.76 19.44
CA GLN A 232 -38.07 -28.28 20.75
C GLN A 232 -39.36 -27.60 21.27
N PRO A 233 -40.38 -28.37 21.68
CA PRO A 233 -41.63 -27.81 22.16
C PRO A 233 -41.41 -26.97 23.43
N GLY A 234 -41.78 -25.69 23.37
CA GLY A 234 -41.70 -24.74 24.49
C GLY A 234 -40.47 -23.83 24.51
N TYR A 235 -39.59 -23.89 23.50
CA TYR A 235 -38.42 -23.02 23.43
C TYR A 235 -38.76 -21.62 22.89
N ALA A 236 -38.42 -20.59 23.66
CA ALA A 236 -38.45 -19.20 23.23
C ALA A 236 -37.24 -18.47 23.83
N ALA A 237 -36.02 -18.88 23.47
CA ALA A 237 -34.84 -18.10 23.89
C ALA A 237 -34.75 -16.83 23.06
N VAL A 238 -35.52 -15.84 23.45
CA VAL A 238 -35.38 -14.47 22.95
C VAL A 238 -34.67 -13.65 24.02
N SER A 239 -33.92 -12.62 23.59
CA SER A 239 -33.26 -11.73 24.53
C SER A 239 -34.26 -11.20 25.56
N LYS A 240 -33.81 -10.99 26.80
CA LYS A 240 -34.65 -10.56 27.92
C LYS A 240 -35.61 -9.43 27.50
N ASN A 241 -36.90 -9.61 27.76
CA ASN A 241 -37.98 -8.67 27.44
C ASN A 241 -38.32 -8.51 25.93
N MET A 242 -37.92 -9.43 25.05
CA MET A 242 -38.37 -9.43 23.65
C MET A 242 -39.43 -10.51 23.36
N PRO A 243 -40.44 -10.21 22.52
CA PRO A 243 -41.33 -11.24 21.96
C PRO A 243 -40.57 -12.24 21.08
N ALA A 244 -41.10 -13.46 20.94
CA ALA A 244 -40.48 -14.55 20.19
C ALA A 244 -40.07 -14.16 18.76
N VAL A 245 -40.99 -13.55 17.99
CA VAL A 245 -40.73 -13.16 16.59
C VAL A 245 -39.67 -12.06 16.51
N SER A 246 -39.81 -10.99 17.32
CA SER A 246 -38.88 -9.85 17.28
C SER A 246 -37.47 -10.22 17.76
N GLY A 247 -37.36 -11.11 18.75
CA GLY A 247 -36.04 -11.55 19.21
C GLY A 247 -35.38 -12.57 18.27
N GLY A 248 -36.15 -13.40 17.56
CA GLY A 248 -35.63 -14.25 16.48
C GLY A 248 -35.07 -13.42 15.33
N LEU A 249 -35.82 -12.42 14.86
CA LEU A 249 -35.35 -11.47 13.83
C LEU A 249 -34.09 -10.73 14.26
N LYS A 250 -34.05 -10.24 15.51
CA LYS A 250 -32.87 -9.55 16.04
C LYS A 250 -31.65 -10.46 16.10
N TRP A 251 -31.81 -11.72 16.51
CA TRP A 251 -30.71 -12.68 16.54
C TRP A 251 -30.17 -12.97 15.13
N ALA A 252 -31.06 -13.17 14.15
CA ALA A 252 -30.67 -13.36 12.75
C ALA A 252 -29.92 -12.14 12.20
N GLN A 253 -30.41 -10.92 12.51
CA GLN A 253 -29.73 -9.68 12.16
C GLN A 253 -28.33 -9.59 12.80
N GLN A 254 -28.18 -9.95 14.08
CA GLN A 254 -26.87 -9.95 14.76
C GLN A 254 -25.89 -10.94 14.14
N LEU A 255 -26.36 -12.13 13.76
CA LEU A 255 -25.51 -13.11 13.08
C LEU A 255 -25.11 -12.61 11.68
N GLN A 256 -26.04 -11.99 10.96
CA GLN A 256 -25.77 -11.35 9.67
C GLN A 256 -24.74 -10.22 9.79
N GLU A 257 -24.89 -9.33 10.76
CA GLU A 257 -23.94 -8.24 11.02
C GLU A 257 -22.53 -8.80 11.33
N ARG A 258 -22.45 -9.85 12.15
CA ARG A 258 -21.18 -10.50 12.52
C ARG A 258 -20.44 -11.08 11.30
N ILE A 259 -21.14 -11.80 10.43
CA ILE A 259 -20.52 -12.35 9.21
C ILE A 259 -20.14 -11.24 8.23
N HIS A 260 -20.96 -10.20 8.08
CA HIS A 260 -20.68 -9.09 7.15
C HIS A 260 -19.48 -8.25 7.58
N ILE A 261 -19.34 -7.94 8.87
CA ILE A 261 -18.16 -7.21 9.37
C ILE A 261 -16.89 -8.01 9.09
N SER A 262 -16.89 -9.30 9.41
CA SER A 262 -15.74 -10.19 9.20
C SER A 262 -15.39 -10.29 7.71
N PHE A 263 -16.40 -10.44 6.86
CA PHE A 263 -16.24 -10.51 5.40
C PHE A 263 -15.71 -9.22 4.79
N ASN A 264 -16.28 -8.07 5.18
CA ASN A 264 -15.86 -6.78 4.66
C ASN A 264 -14.38 -6.52 4.99
N ASN A 265 -13.97 -6.78 6.23
CA ASN A 265 -12.57 -6.66 6.64
C ASN A 265 -11.65 -7.59 5.83
N PHE A 266 -12.09 -8.82 5.58
CA PHE A 266 -11.35 -9.79 4.79
C PHE A 266 -11.21 -9.36 3.31
N ARG A 267 -12.28 -8.82 2.71
CA ARG A 267 -12.30 -8.38 1.31
C ARG A 267 -11.32 -7.25 1.01
N PHE A 268 -11.03 -6.38 1.98
CA PHE A 268 -10.07 -5.29 1.78
C PHE A 268 -8.60 -5.75 1.81
N VAL A 269 -8.33 -7.00 2.19
CA VAL A 269 -6.98 -7.56 2.14
C VAL A 269 -6.64 -7.91 0.68
N SER A 270 -5.91 -7.01 0.03
CA SER A 270 -5.51 -7.14 -1.37
C SER A 270 -4.17 -7.88 -1.48
N ASP A 271 -4.16 -9.20 -1.30
CA ASP A 271 -2.99 -10.05 -1.56
C ASP A 271 -3.34 -11.19 -2.51
N PRO A 272 -2.46 -11.57 -3.47
CA PRO A 272 -2.68 -12.71 -4.35
C PRO A 272 -3.00 -14.03 -3.61
N CYS A 273 -2.57 -14.19 -2.36
CA CYS A 273 -2.91 -15.35 -1.55
C CYS A 273 -4.42 -15.48 -1.27
N MET A 274 -5.18 -14.39 -1.39
CA MET A 274 -6.64 -14.39 -1.24
C MET A 274 -7.37 -15.00 -2.44
N GLU A 275 -6.65 -15.32 -3.52
CA GLU A 275 -7.18 -16.08 -4.66
C GLU A 275 -6.97 -17.59 -4.54
N ALA A 276 -6.30 -18.04 -3.46
CA ALA A 276 -6.06 -19.44 -3.17
C ALA A 276 -7.38 -20.22 -2.95
N GLY A 277 -7.33 -21.54 -3.13
CA GLY A 277 -8.49 -22.42 -2.95
C GLY A 277 -9.16 -22.27 -1.58
N GLU A 278 -8.37 -22.20 -0.50
CA GLU A 278 -8.88 -22.04 0.88
C GLU A 278 -9.66 -20.73 1.08
N ALA A 279 -9.23 -19.64 0.45
CA ALA A 279 -9.95 -18.38 0.53
C ALA A 279 -11.30 -18.48 -0.20
N LYS A 280 -11.32 -19.10 -1.38
CA LYS A 280 -12.56 -19.37 -2.15
C LYS A 280 -13.55 -20.24 -1.39
N GLU A 281 -13.08 -21.30 -0.74
CA GLU A 281 -13.92 -22.14 0.13
C GLU A 281 -14.53 -21.31 1.28
N THR A 282 -13.75 -20.40 1.86
CA THR A 282 -14.26 -19.53 2.92
C THR A 282 -15.32 -18.55 2.42
N PHE A 283 -15.16 -18.03 1.19
CA PHE A 283 -16.19 -17.22 0.52
C PHE A 283 -17.49 -18.01 0.29
N GLN A 284 -17.39 -19.27 -0.13
CA GLN A 284 -18.56 -20.15 -0.30
C GLN A 284 -19.30 -20.40 1.01
N LYS A 285 -18.57 -20.62 2.12
CA LYS A 285 -19.18 -20.77 3.45
C LYS A 285 -19.96 -19.52 3.86
N TYR A 286 -19.40 -18.34 3.60
CA TYR A 286 -20.08 -17.08 3.84
C TYR A 286 -21.39 -16.97 3.04
N GLU A 287 -21.37 -17.30 1.75
CA GLU A 287 -22.56 -17.27 0.88
C GLU A 287 -23.62 -18.29 1.34
N GLU A 288 -23.21 -19.47 1.80
CA GLU A 288 -24.12 -20.48 2.36
C GLU A 288 -24.86 -19.92 3.58
N ILE A 289 -24.15 -19.34 4.54
CA ILE A 289 -24.75 -18.77 5.76
C ILE A 289 -25.68 -17.61 5.40
N GLU A 290 -25.28 -16.74 4.47
CA GLU A 290 -26.10 -15.61 4.03
C GLU A 290 -27.41 -16.09 3.37
N ASN A 291 -27.37 -17.16 2.59
CA ASN A 291 -28.57 -17.76 1.99
C ASN A 291 -29.48 -18.44 3.02
N LEU A 292 -28.90 -19.05 4.05
CA LEU A 292 -29.66 -19.64 5.16
C LEU A 292 -30.39 -18.57 5.97
N LEU A 293 -29.78 -17.40 6.18
CA LEU A 293 -30.37 -16.27 6.93
C LEU A 293 -31.48 -15.53 6.16
N LYS A 294 -31.56 -15.70 4.83
CA LYS A 294 -32.61 -15.10 3.98
C LYS A 294 -33.91 -15.92 3.92
N ARG A 295 -33.87 -17.19 4.35
CA ARG A 295 -35.03 -18.10 4.36
C ARG A 295 -35.85 -17.89 5.62
#